data_AF-A0A533VWU4-F1
#
_entry.id   AF-A0A533VWU4-F1
#
_cell.length_a   1.000
_cell.length_b   1.000
_cell.length_c   1.000
_cell.angle_alpha   90.00
_cell.angle_beta   90.00
_cell.angle_gamma   90.00
#
_symmetry.space_group_name_H-M   'P 1'
#
loop_
_entity.id
_entity.type
_entity.pdbx_description
1 polymer ?
#
loop_
_entity_poly.entity_id
_entity_poly.type
_entity_poly.pdbx_seq_one_letter_code
_entity_poly.pdbx_strand_id
1 'polypeptide(L)'
;MFFPQVVFGALIESVFSLLVHGNPSLYASFGIAAFMSAGYKTPLAAVTFVGDTTGSVSYLVPAMIASAIAYIISGESSVAAWQR
;
A
#
# COMPACT_ATOMS: atom_id res chain seq x y z
N MET A 1 -13.10 -2.70 1.48
CA MET A 1 -13.32 -3.67 0.39
C MET A 1 -11.96 -3.97 -0.21
N PHE A 2 -11.47 -5.21 -0.14
CA PHE A 2 -10.05 -5.52 -0.38
C PHE A 2 -9.58 -5.18 -1.81
N PHE A 3 -10.13 -5.86 -2.82
CA PHE A 3 -9.67 -5.72 -4.21
C PHE A 3 -9.77 -4.30 -4.76
N PRO A 4 -10.87 -3.55 -4.56
CA PRO A 4 -10.92 -2.17 -5.02
C PRO A 4 -9.80 -1.31 -4.45
N GLN A 5 -9.46 -1.46 -3.18
CA GLN A 5 -8.40 -0.66 -2.54
C GLN A 5 -7.01 -0.97 -3.11
N VAL A 6 -6.72 -2.25 -3.37
CA VAL A 6 -5.49 -2.69 -4.03
C VAL A 6 -5.39 -2.06 -5.42
N VAL A 7 -6.45 -2.16 -6.22
CA VAL A 7 -6.48 -1.63 -7.59
C VAL A 7 -6.36 -0.12 -7.61
N PHE A 8 -7.11 0.60 -6.76
CA PHE A 8 -7.01 2.06 -6.68
C PHE A 8 -5.64 2.53 -6.22
N GLY A 9 -5.08 1.93 -5.18
CA GLY A 9 -3.74 2.28 -4.71
C GLY A 9 -2.68 2.05 -5.78
N ALA A 10 -2.70 0.88 -6.42
CA ALA A 10 -1.80 0.56 -7.53
C ALA A 10 -1.91 1.57 -8.68
N LEU A 11 -3.13 1.89 -9.11
CA LEU A 11 -3.37 2.81 -10.21
C LEU A 11 -2.88 4.22 -9.92
N ILE A 12 -3.19 4.76 -8.74
CA ILE A 12 -2.82 6.13 -8.36
C ILE A 12 -1.30 6.29 -8.37
N GLU A 13 -0.58 5.37 -7.72
CA GLU A 13 0.88 5.44 -7.67
C GLU A 13 1.54 5.09 -9.01
N SER A 14 0.93 4.21 -9.83
CA SER A 14 1.41 3.97 -11.20
C SER A 14 1.30 5.23 -12.08
N VAL A 15 0.28 6.06 -11.86
CA VAL A 15 0.17 7.35 -12.54
C VAL A 15 1.19 8.34 -11.97
N PHE A 16 1.38 8.35 -10.65
CA PHE A 16 2.40 9.18 -10.00
C PHE A 16 3.82 8.85 -10.47
N SER A 17 4.11 7.57 -10.76
CA SER A 17 5.42 7.15 -11.26
C SER A 17 5.76 7.81 -12.60
N LEU A 18 4.76 8.19 -13.42
CA LEU A 18 4.98 8.92 -14.66
C LEU A 18 5.53 10.32 -14.41
N LEU A 19 5.13 10.97 -13.32
CA LEU A 19 5.59 12.32 -12.96
C LEU A 19 7.05 12.31 -12.46
N VAL A 20 7.44 11.24 -11.77
CA VAL A 20 8.77 11.10 -11.17
C VAL A 20 9.74 10.33 -12.07
N HIS A 21 9.30 9.88 -13.25
CA HIS A 21 10.05 8.96 -14.13
C HIS A 21 10.52 7.70 -13.39
N GLY A 22 9.69 7.20 -12.47
CA GLY A 22 9.97 6.04 -11.64
C GLY A 22 9.55 4.72 -12.30
N ASN A 23 9.96 3.59 -11.70
CA ASN A 23 9.53 2.27 -12.14
C ASN A 23 8.05 2.04 -11.76
N PRO A 24 7.14 1.82 -12.72
CA PRO A 24 5.70 1.74 -12.44
C PRO A 24 5.32 0.54 -11.56
N SER A 25 6.02 -0.59 -11.68
CA SER A 25 5.76 -1.78 -10.85
C SER A 25 6.10 -1.53 -9.37
N LEU A 26 7.21 -0.84 -9.13
CA LEU A 26 7.65 -0.48 -7.78
C LEU A 26 6.70 0.54 -7.15
N TYR A 27 6.29 1.58 -7.88
CA TYR A 27 5.33 2.55 -7.37
C TYR A 27 3.94 1.94 -7.16
N ALA A 28 3.47 1.06 -8.06
CA ALA A 28 2.23 0.32 -7.86
C ALA A 28 2.23 -0.42 -6.51
N SER A 29 3.35 -1.08 -6.16
CA SER A 29 3.50 -1.77 -4.89
C SER A 29 3.40 -0.83 -3.67
N PHE A 30 3.88 0.41 -3.79
CA PHE A 30 3.77 1.43 -2.72
C PHE A 30 2.31 1.81 -2.51
N GLY A 31 1.59 2.01 -3.61
CA GLY A 31 0.18 2.37 -3.58
C GLY A 31 -0.67 1.27 -2.96
N ILE A 32 -0.40 0.01 -3.32
CA ILE A 32 -1.06 -1.16 -2.70
C ILE A 32 -0.80 -1.17 -1.19
N ALA A 33 0.46 -1.08 -0.77
CA ALA A 33 0.83 -1.09 0.64
C ALA A 33 0.19 0.08 1.42
N ALA A 34 0.22 1.28 0.86
CA ALA A 34 -0.32 2.49 1.46
C ALA A 34 -1.85 2.44 1.61
N PHE A 35 -2.57 2.11 0.54
CA PHE A 35 -4.04 2.08 0.57
C PHE A 35 -4.59 0.97 1.46
N MET A 36 -3.94 -0.20 1.46
CA MET A 36 -4.32 -1.27 2.38
C MET A 36 -4.06 -0.87 3.84
N SER A 37 -2.90 -0.29 4.13
CA SER A 37 -2.54 0.16 5.47
C SER A 37 -3.46 1.27 5.97
N ALA A 38 -3.71 2.31 5.17
CA ALA A 38 -4.61 3.40 5.51
C ALA A 38 -6.07 2.95 5.59
N GLY A 39 -6.50 2.04 4.74
CA GLY A 39 -7.87 1.55 4.71
C GLY A 39 -8.21 0.63 5.88
N TYR A 40 -7.35 -0.36 6.12
CA TYR A 40 -7.62 -1.43 7.07
C TYR A 40 -6.85 -1.29 8.39
N LYS A 41 -5.94 -0.33 8.54
CA LYS A 41 -5.12 -0.17 9.76
C LYS A 41 -4.27 -1.41 10.07
N THR A 42 -3.84 -2.11 9.03
CA THR A 42 -3.03 -3.33 9.14
C THR A 42 -1.71 -3.19 8.36
N PRO A 43 -0.74 -2.41 8.86
CA PRO A 43 0.48 -2.09 8.11
C PRO A 43 1.32 -3.34 7.80
N LEU A 44 1.46 -4.27 8.75
CA LEU A 44 2.23 -5.50 8.55
C LEU A 44 1.58 -6.41 7.50
N ALA A 45 0.25 -6.57 7.54
CA ALA A 45 -0.47 -7.37 6.55
C ALA A 45 -0.35 -6.78 5.14
N ALA A 46 -0.37 -5.45 5.01
CA ALA A 46 -0.18 -4.77 3.73
C ALA A 46 1.22 -5.05 3.14
N VAL A 47 2.26 -5.02 3.98
CA VAL A 47 3.65 -5.30 3.56
C VAL A 47 3.82 -6.75 3.16
N THR A 48 3.32 -7.70 3.96
CA THR A 48 3.38 -9.12 3.63
C THR A 48 2.64 -9.42 2.33
N PHE A 49 1.46 -8.84 2.11
CA PHE A 49 0.72 -8.98 0.86
C PHE A 49 1.53 -8.52 -0.36
N VAL A 50 2.20 -7.36 -0.27
CA VAL A 50 3.07 -6.88 -1.35
C VAL A 50 4.28 -7.81 -1.55
N GLY A 51 4.88 -8.30 -0.47
CA GLY A 51 5.98 -9.27 -0.53
C GLY A 51 5.59 -10.56 -1.25
N ASP A 52 4.45 -11.15 -0.86
CA ASP A 52 3.94 -12.40 -1.44
C ASP A 52 3.51 -12.23 -2.90
N THR A 53 2.87 -11.11 -3.24
CA THR A 53 2.40 -10.87 -4.62
C THR A 53 3.52 -10.51 -5.58
N THR A 54 4.60 -9.91 -5.10
CA THR A 54 5.74 -9.52 -5.94
C THR A 54 6.82 -10.60 -6.00
N GLY A 55 6.90 -11.49 -5.00
CA GLY A 55 7.90 -12.55 -4.91
C GLY A 55 9.34 -12.05 -4.72
N SER A 56 9.54 -10.77 -4.39
CA SER A 56 10.85 -10.15 -4.26
C SER A 56 10.95 -9.32 -2.97
N VAL A 57 11.98 -9.64 -2.18
CA VAL A 57 12.28 -8.96 -0.91
C VAL A 57 12.66 -7.49 -1.11
N SER A 58 13.13 -7.12 -2.31
CA SER A 58 13.51 -5.73 -2.63
C SER A 58 12.34 -4.74 -2.54
N TYR A 59 11.09 -5.21 -2.62
CA TYR A 59 9.88 -4.39 -2.51
C TYR A 59 9.42 -4.23 -1.05
N LEU A 60 9.97 -5.02 -0.14
CA LEU A 60 9.48 -5.13 1.24
C LEU A 60 9.79 -3.88 2.06
N VAL A 61 11.04 -3.42 2.04
CA VAL A 61 11.46 -2.21 2.79
C VAL A 61 10.73 -0.96 2.31
N PRO A 62 10.64 -0.68 0.99
CA PRO A 62 9.86 0.46 0.52
C PRO A 62 8.37 0.36 0.84
N ALA A 63 7.77 -0.84 0.73
CA ALA A 63 6.38 -1.07 1.11
C ALA A 63 6.14 -0.84 2.62
N MET A 64 7.10 -1.18 3.48
CA MET A 64 7.04 -0.88 4.92
C MET A 64 7.01 0.62 5.19
N ILE A 65 7.82 1.40 4.47
CA ILE A 65 7.85 2.85 4.63
C ILE A 65 6.53 3.45 4.18
N ALA A 66 6.04 3.05 3.00
CA ALA A 66 4.76 3.51 2.46
C ALA A 66 3.58 3.16 3.40
N SER A 67 3.53 1.93 3.90
CA SER A 67 2.47 1.47 4.81
C SER A 67 2.52 2.19 6.15
N ALA A 68 3.70 2.45 6.71
CA ALA A 68 3.86 3.16 7.97
C ALA A 68 3.42 4.62 7.86
N ILE A 69 3.85 5.33 6.82
CA ILE A 69 3.46 6.71 6.57
C ILE A 69 1.94 6.81 6.37
N ALA A 70 1.38 5.94 5.53
CA ALA A 70 -0.06 5.91 5.27
C ALA A 70 -0.89 5.59 6.52
N TYR A 71 -0.41 4.67 7.37
CA TYR A 71 -1.05 4.35 8.65
C TYR A 71 -1.13 5.59 9.54
N ILE A 72 -0.01 6.27 9.75
CA ILE A 72 0.09 7.46 10.62
C ILE A 72 -0.83 8.58 10.10
N ILE A 73 -0.79 8.87 8.79
CA ILE A 73 -1.58 9.96 8.19
C ILE A 73 -3.08 9.64 8.24
N SER A 74 -3.47 8.38 8.07
CA SER A 74 -4.89 7.98 7.98
C SER A 74 -5.66 8.02 9.31
N GLY A 75 -4.98 8.30 10.44
CA GLY A 75 -5.58 8.37 11.76
C GLY A 75 -6.28 7.09 12.20
N GLU A 76 -7.31 7.22 13.04
CA GLU A 76 -7.98 6.09 13.69
C GLU A 76 -9.11 5.44 12.86
N SER A 77 -9.51 6.06 11.75
CA SER A 77 -10.70 5.64 10.98
C SER A 77 -10.45 4.41 10.12
N SER A 78 -10.87 3.21 10.54
CA SER A 78 -10.77 1.99 9.72
C SER A 78 -12.01 1.72 8.87
N VAL A 79 -11.83 1.16 7.68
CA VAL A 79 -12.92 0.63 6.83
C VAL A 79 -13.56 -0.60 7.50
N ALA A 80 -12.83 -1.30 8.38
CA ALA A 80 -13.38 -2.36 9.21
C ALA A 80 -13.95 -1.75 10.49
N ALA A 81 -15.25 -1.45 10.49
CA ALA A 81 -15.96 -0.79 11.59
C ALA A 81 -15.87 -1.53 12.94
N TRP A 82 -15.54 -2.82 12.94
CA TRP A 82 -15.45 -3.67 14.14
C TRP A 82 -14.03 -4.02 14.55
N GLN A 83 -13.03 -3.47 13.87
CA GLN A 83 -11.64 -3.68 14.23
C GLN A 83 -11.33 -2.88 15.49
N ARG A 84 -10.95 -3.56 16.56
CA ARG A 84 -10.65 -3.00 17.89
C ARG A 84 -9.17 -3.12 18.20
#